data_AF-A0A3C0DV87-F1
#
_entry.id   AF-A0A3C0DV87-F1
#
_cell.length_a   1.000
_cell.length_b   1.000
_cell.length_c   1.000
_cell.angle_alpha   90.00
_cell.angle_beta   90.00
_cell.angle_gamma   90.00
#
_symmetry.space_group_name_H-M   'P 1'
#
loop_
_entity.id
_entity.type
_entity.pdbx_description
1 polymer ?
#
loop_
_entity_poly.entity_id
_entity_poly.type
_entity_poly.pdbx_seq_one_letter_code
_entity_poly.pdbx_strand_id
1 'polypeptide(L)'
;LNPGHAIECAWFILWEAKLRGNDPKLIRLGCQILDWMWVRGWDEEFGGLFYFRDVYDKPVQEYWHDMKFWWPHNEAIIATLLAWQLTGEKKYSRWHMKVHDWA
;
A
#
# COMPACT_ATOMS: atom_id res chain seq x y z
N LEU A 1 -12.47 0.20 5.83
CA LEU A 1 -11.39 0.26 4.80
C LEU A 1 -10.51 -0.97 4.96
N ASN A 2 -10.06 -1.58 3.86
CA ASN A 2 -9.04 -2.62 3.87
C ASN A 2 -7.78 -2.07 3.16
N PRO A 3 -6.72 -1.72 3.90
CA PRO A 3 -5.51 -1.15 3.31
C PRO A 3 -4.86 -2.08 2.28
N GLY A 4 -4.85 -3.39 2.53
CA GLY A 4 -4.30 -4.40 1.61
C GLY A 4 -4.95 -4.35 0.23
N HIS A 5 -6.28 -4.42 0.15
CA HIS A 5 -7.01 -4.40 -1.13
C HIS A 5 -6.83 -3.06 -1.87
N ALA A 6 -6.75 -1.95 -1.14
CA ALA A 6 -6.57 -0.65 -1.78
C ALA A 6 -5.13 -0.49 -2.32
N ILE A 7 -4.13 -1.04 -1.63
CA ILE A 7 -2.75 -1.12 -2.10
C ILE A 7 -2.63 -2.09 -3.30
N GLU A 8 -3.38 -3.20 -3.30
CA GLU A 8 -3.51 -4.10 -4.45
C GLU A 8 -4.02 -3.35 -5.69
N CYS A 9 -5.14 -2.62 -5.52
CA CYS A 9 -5.70 -1.77 -6.56
C CYS A 9 -4.69 -0.73 -7.09
N ALA A 10 -3.90 -0.14 -6.19
CA ALA A 10 -2.87 0.81 -6.56
C ALA A 10 -1.84 0.19 -7.51
N TRP A 11 -1.33 -1.02 -7.23
CA TRP A 11 -0.35 -1.62 -8.11
C TRP A 11 -0.94 -2.15 -9.41
N PHE A 12 -2.21 -2.57 -9.46
CA PHE A 12 -2.89 -2.82 -10.74
C PHE A 12 -2.87 -1.59 -11.65
N ILE A 13 -3.17 -0.42 -11.10
CA ILE A 13 -3.16 0.85 -11.84
C ILE A 13 -1.73 1.20 -12.29
N LEU A 14 -0.74 1.03 -11.42
CA LEU A 14 0.67 1.26 -11.76
C LEU A 14 1.16 0.29 -12.84
N TRP A 15 0.73 -0.97 -12.78
CA TRP A 15 1.08 -1.98 -13.76
C TRP A 15 0.50 -1.63 -15.13
N GLU A 16 -0.77 -1.22 -15.16
CA GLU A 16 -1.40 -0.73 -16.39
C GLU A 16 -0.69 0.52 -16.92
N ALA A 17 -0.26 1.43 -16.05
CA ALA A 17 0.52 2.60 -16.45
C ALA A 17 1.81 2.20 -17.17
N LYS A 18 2.52 1.20 -16.64
CA LYS A 18 3.74 0.63 -17.24
C LYS A 18 3.46 0.03 -18.61
N LEU A 19 2.38 -0.74 -18.76
CA LEU A 19 1.97 -1.34 -20.04
C LEU A 19 1.61 -0.27 -21.10
N ARG A 20 1.11 0.89 -20.68
CA ARG A 20 0.78 2.03 -21.56
C ARG A 20 1.93 3.01 -21.79
N GLY A 21 3.18 2.58 -21.61
CA GLY A 21 4.35 3.42 -21.84
C GLY A 21 4.56 4.47 -20.76
N ASN A 22 4.32 4.11 -19.50
CA ASN A 22 4.44 4.96 -18.31
C ASN A 22 3.46 6.16 -18.33
N ASP A 23 2.15 5.89 -18.51
CA ASP A 23 1.13 6.94 -18.49
C ASP A 23 1.19 7.74 -17.17
N PRO A 24 1.53 9.05 -17.21
CA PRO A 24 1.76 9.82 -16.01
C PRO A 24 0.49 10.07 -15.20
N LYS A 25 -0.71 9.98 -15.79
CA LYS A 25 -1.98 10.10 -15.04
C LYS A 25 -2.22 8.86 -14.20
N LEU A 26 -2.00 7.68 -14.76
CA LEU A 26 -2.16 6.41 -14.05
C LEU A 26 -1.09 6.24 -12.96
N ILE A 27 0.17 6.62 -13.24
CA ILE A 27 1.23 6.63 -12.22
C ILE A 27 0.80 7.49 -11.02
N ARG A 28 0.38 8.74 -11.27
CA ARG A 28 -0.09 9.63 -10.18
C ARG A 28 -1.25 9.03 -9.40
N LEU A 29 -2.23 8.44 -10.08
CA LEU A 29 -3.40 7.83 -9.43
C LEU A 29 -3.00 6.65 -8.54
N GLY A 30 -2.20 5.72 -9.05
CA GLY A 30 -1.73 4.56 -8.28
C GLY A 30 -0.87 4.97 -7.09
N CYS A 31 0.08 5.89 -7.30
CA CYS A 31 0.91 6.46 -6.24
C CYS A 31 0.07 7.16 -5.15
N GLN A 32 -0.97 7.90 -5.54
CA GLN A 32 -1.84 8.60 -4.59
C GLN A 32 -2.64 7.64 -3.71
N ILE A 33 -3.19 6.56 -4.29
CA ILE A 33 -3.88 5.51 -3.52
C ILE A 33 -2.90 4.84 -2.56
N LEU A 34 -1.71 4.47 -3.04
CA LEU A 34 -0.66 3.86 -2.21
C LEU A 34 -0.27 4.78 -1.04
N ASP A 35 -0.01 6.05 -1.30
CA ASP A 35 0.37 7.03 -0.28
C ASP A 35 -0.71 7.16 0.82
N TRP A 36 -1.97 7.27 0.43
CA TRP A 36 -3.08 7.37 1.38
C TRP A 36 -3.28 6.12 2.22
N MET A 37 -3.15 4.94 1.59
CA MET A 37 -3.36 3.67 2.28
C MET A 37 -2.16 3.27 3.12
N TRP A 38 -0.95 3.69 2.75
CA TRP A 38 0.23 3.53 3.59
C TRP A 38 0.06 4.28 4.92
N VAL A 39 -0.30 5.57 4.85
CA VAL A 39 -0.49 6.42 6.05
C VAL A 39 -1.59 5.88 6.96
N ARG A 40 -2.67 5.33 6.40
CA ARG A 40 -3.80 4.79 7.19
C ARG A 40 -3.60 3.35 7.64
N GLY A 41 -2.86 2.57 6.87
CA GLY A 41 -2.76 1.13 7.03
C GLY A 41 -1.55 0.68 7.83
N TRP A 42 -0.44 1.41 7.77
CA TRP A 42 0.76 1.05 8.50
C TRP A 42 0.63 1.39 9.99
N ASP A 43 0.94 0.41 10.83
CA ASP A 43 0.99 0.59 12.27
C ASP A 43 2.35 1.14 12.69
N GLU A 44 2.38 2.36 13.21
CA GLU A 44 3.62 2.99 13.65
C GLU A 44 4.11 2.51 15.03
N GLU A 45 3.29 1.78 15.81
CA GLU A 45 3.70 1.22 17.10
C GLU A 45 4.33 -0.16 16.95
N PHE A 46 3.66 -1.07 16.23
CA PHE A 46 4.10 -2.47 16.12
C PHE A 46 4.62 -2.86 14.73
N GLY A 47 4.52 -1.96 13.75
CA GLY A 47 4.79 -2.29 12.35
C GLY A 47 3.72 -3.19 11.73
N GLY A 48 3.83 -3.39 10.43
CA GLY A 48 2.88 -4.17 9.66
C GLY A 48 1.56 -3.44 9.38
N LEU A 49 0.85 -3.92 8.37
CA LEU A 49 -0.40 -3.36 7.90
C LEU A 49 -1.58 -3.90 8.70
N PHE A 50 -2.41 -3.00 9.21
CA PHE A 50 -3.73 -3.33 9.73
C PHE A 50 -4.60 -3.98 8.67
N TYR A 51 -5.40 -4.95 9.07
CA TYR A 51 -6.30 -5.64 8.14
C TYR A 51 -7.51 -4.78 7.78
N PHE A 52 -8.13 -4.14 8.78
CA PHE A 52 -9.22 -3.20 8.57
C PHE A 52 -9.04 -1.93 9.40
N ARG A 53 -9.49 -0.81 8.84
CA ARG A 53 -9.51 0.51 9.48
C ARG A 53 -10.82 1.23 9.17
N ASP A 54 -11.35 1.98 10.12
CA ASP A 54 -12.45 2.89 9.84
C ASP A 54 -11.93 4.18 9.17
N VAL A 55 -12.76 4.81 8.33
CA VAL A 55 -12.37 6.04 7.63
C VAL A 55 -12.28 7.25 8.57
N TYR A 56 -13.03 7.23 9.68
CA TYR A 56 -13.09 8.26 10.72
C TYR A 56 -12.44 7.82 12.04
N ASP A 57 -11.61 6.77 12.01
CA ASP A 57 -10.94 6.19 13.18
C ASP A 57 -11.90 5.77 14.31
N LYS A 58 -13.10 5.33 13.94
CA LYS A 58 -14.05 4.69 14.86
C LYS A 58 -13.76 3.19 15.02
N PRO A 59 -14.33 2.54 16.05
CA PRO A 59 -14.23 1.10 16.20
C PRO A 59 -14.70 0.35 14.95
N VAL A 60 -13.93 -0.66 14.55
CA VAL A 60 -14.24 -1.56 13.43
C VAL A 60 -15.02 -2.77 13.96
N GLN A 61 -15.99 -3.26 13.18
CA GLN A 61 -16.87 -4.35 13.60
C GLN A 61 -16.13 -5.68 13.77
N GLU A 62 -15.18 -5.97 12.89
CA GLU A 62 -14.39 -7.19 12.91
C GLU A 62 -13.39 -7.16 14.07
N TYR A 63 -13.48 -8.09 15.03
CA TYR A 63 -12.57 -8.11 16.19
C TYR A 63 -11.09 -8.32 15.82
N TRP A 64 -10.82 -8.88 14.64
CA TRP A 64 -9.47 -9.12 14.10
C TRP A 64 -8.94 -7.97 13.23
N HIS A 65 -9.58 -6.79 13.24
CA HIS A 65 -9.21 -5.66 12.36
C HIS A 65 -7.75 -5.22 12.51
N ASP A 66 -7.18 -5.33 13.70
CA ASP A 66 -5.78 -4.97 13.95
C ASP A 66 -4.79 -6.12 13.68
N MET A 67 -5.26 -7.32 13.35
CA MET A 67 -4.38 -8.44 13.01
C MET A 67 -3.60 -8.16 11.72
N LYS A 68 -2.39 -8.73 11.66
CA LYS A 68 -1.48 -8.57 10.53
C LYS A 68 -1.49 -9.85 9.69
N PHE A 69 -2.26 -9.84 8.61
CA PHE A 69 -2.31 -10.98 7.68
C PHE A 69 -1.16 -10.91 6.69
N TRP A 70 -0.76 -12.03 6.11
CA TRP A 70 0.38 -12.08 5.19
C TRP A 70 0.13 -11.32 3.88
N TRP A 71 -1.06 -11.47 3.28
CA TRP A 71 -1.31 -11.00 1.93
C TRP A 71 -1.27 -9.47 1.77
N PRO A 72 -1.77 -8.62 2.69
CA PRO A 72 -1.63 -7.16 2.56
C PRO A 72 -0.16 -6.71 2.46
N HIS A 73 0.75 -7.44 3.12
CA HIS A 73 2.18 -7.16 3.08
C HIS A 73 2.78 -7.54 1.73
N ASN A 74 2.38 -8.69 1.17
CA ASN A 74 2.78 -9.07 -0.19
C ASN A 74 2.33 -8.02 -1.23
N GLU A 75 1.09 -7.56 -1.14
CA GLU A 75 0.58 -6.52 -2.05
C GLU A 75 1.35 -5.20 -1.89
N ALA A 76 1.70 -4.83 -0.66
CA ALA A 76 2.50 -3.65 -0.39
C ALA A 76 3.95 -3.78 -0.87
N ILE A 77 4.58 -4.95 -0.77
CA ILE A 77 5.91 -5.23 -1.32
C ILE A 77 5.90 -4.99 -2.83
N ILE A 78 4.90 -5.53 -3.55
CA ILE A 78 4.72 -5.35 -4.99
C ILE A 78 4.49 -3.88 -5.33
N ALA A 79 3.52 -3.24 -4.67
CA ALA A 79 3.11 -1.87 -4.95
C ALA A 79 4.26 -0.87 -4.74
N THR A 80 4.98 -0.97 -3.62
CA THR A 80 6.08 -0.07 -3.30
C THR A 80 7.28 -0.26 -4.24
N LEU A 81 7.60 -1.50 -4.62
CA LEU A 81 8.65 -1.75 -5.61
C LEU A 81 8.28 -1.16 -6.98
N LEU A 82 7.05 -1.40 -7.44
CA LEU A 82 6.58 -0.90 -8.73
C LEU A 82 6.51 0.62 -8.76
N ALA A 83 6.02 1.25 -7.69
CA ALA A 83 6.01 2.70 -7.55
C ALA A 83 7.43 3.27 -7.58
N TRP A 84 8.40 2.65 -6.90
CA TRP A 84 9.80 3.07 -6.95
C TRP A 84 10.37 2.96 -8.37
N GLN A 85 10.13 1.85 -9.08
CA GLN A 85 10.61 1.64 -10.45
C GLN A 85 10.06 2.68 -11.43
N LEU A 86 8.80 3.09 -11.28
CA LEU A 86 8.14 4.02 -12.19
C LEU A 86 8.44 5.49 -11.90
N THR A 87 8.71 5.85 -10.64
CA THR A 87 8.86 7.25 -10.21
C THR A 87 10.29 7.64 -9.83
N GLY A 88 11.10 6.68 -9.39
CA GLY A 88 12.39 6.95 -8.76
C GLY A 88 12.31 7.59 -7.37
N GLU A 89 11.12 7.80 -6.81
CA GLU A 89 10.96 8.45 -5.51
C GLU A 89 11.46 7.55 -4.37
N LYS A 90 12.48 8.04 -3.64
CA LYS A 90 13.12 7.29 -2.53
C LYS A 90 12.18 6.90 -1.39
N LYS A 91 11.00 7.52 -1.28
CA LYS A 91 10.01 7.13 -0.25
C LYS A 91 9.51 5.70 -0.49
N TYR A 92 9.27 5.33 -1.74
CA TYR A 92 8.76 4.01 -2.10
C TYR A 92 9.80 2.92 -1.88
N SER A 93 11.09 3.18 -2.16
CA SER A 93 12.15 2.22 -1.85
C SER A 93 12.32 2.00 -0.34
N ARG A 94 12.16 3.07 0.47
CA ARG A 94 12.18 2.95 1.94
C ARG A 94 10.97 2.17 2.46
N TRP A 95 9.78 2.44 1.93
CA TRP A 95 8.58 1.70 2.29
C TRP A 95 8.67 0.23 1.90
N HIS A 96 9.19 -0.07 0.71
CA HIS A 96 9.45 -1.45 0.26
C HIS A 96 10.32 -2.20 1.26
N MET A 97 11.45 -1.61 1.67
CA MET A 97 12.32 -2.20 2.69
C MET A 97 11.61 -2.34 4.05
N LYS A 98 10.86 -1.32 4.49
CA LYS A 98 10.12 -1.36 5.77
C LYS A 98 9.09 -2.50 5.82
N VAL A 99 8.33 -2.73 4.74
CA VAL A 99 7.35 -3.82 4.71
C VAL A 99 8.01 -5.19 4.51
N HIS A 100 9.06 -5.27 3.69
CA HIS A 100 9.79 -6.51 3.44
C HIS A 100 10.55 -7.00 4.68
N ASP A 101 11.16 -6.09 5.46
CA ASP A 101 11.89 -6.46 6.67
C ASP A 101 10.96 -6.89 7.82
N TRP A 102 9.71 -6.43 7.80
CA TRP A 102 8.72 -6.76 8.83
C TRP A 102 8.02 -8.10 8.57
N ALA A 103 7.73 -8.43 7.30
CA ALA A 103 6.88 -9.57 6.89
C ALA A 103 7.69 -10.86 6.64
#